data_AF-A0A8S9ID62-F1
#
_entry.id   AF-A0A8S9ID62-F1
#
_cell.length_a   1.000
_cell.length_b   1.000
_cell.length_c   1.000
_cell.angle_alpha   90.00
_cell.angle_beta   90.00
_cell.angle_gamma   90.00
#
_symmetry.space_group_name_H-M   'P 1'
#
loop_
_entity.id
_entity.type
_entity.pdbx_description
1 polymer ?
#
loop_
_entity_poly.entity_id
_entity_poly.type
_entity_poly.pdbx_seq_one_letter_code
_entity_poly.pdbx_strand_id
1 'polypeptide(L)'
;MAYSMLSSAAVVTSPAQATMVAPFTGLKSSSAFPVTRKANNDITSIVSNGGRVSCMQVWPPIGKKKFETLSYLPDLTEVELGKEVDYLLRNKWIPCVEFELEVWPPIGKKKFETLSYLPDLTEVELGKEVDYLLRNKWIPCVEFELEHGFVYREHGSTPGYYDGRYWTMWKLPLFGCTDSAQVLKEVQECKTEYPNAFIRIIGFDNNRQVQCISFIAYKPPSFTGA
;
A
#
# COMPACT_ATOMS: atom_id res chain seq x y z
N MET A 1 -52.15 -1.52 45.12
CA MET A 1 -53.32 -2.42 45.06
C MET A 1 -52.88 -3.62 44.23
N ALA A 2 -52.46 -4.72 44.84
CA ALA A 2 -53.28 -5.76 45.48
C ALA A 2 -53.74 -6.83 44.45
N TYR A 3 -53.09 -8.00 44.58
CA TYR A 3 -53.61 -9.38 44.51
C TYR A 3 -54.57 -9.87 43.41
N SER A 4 -54.06 -10.88 42.69
CA SER A 4 -54.64 -12.21 42.37
C SER A 4 -56.12 -12.37 42.05
N MET A 5 -56.39 -13.08 40.95
CA MET A 5 -57.51 -14.02 40.83
C MET A 5 -57.01 -15.35 40.24
N LEU A 6 -57.14 -16.40 41.04
CA LEU A 6 -57.07 -17.81 40.64
C LEU A 6 -58.46 -18.23 40.16
N SER A 7 -58.54 -19.05 39.11
CA SER A 7 -59.57 -20.09 39.04
C SER A 7 -59.10 -21.27 38.20
N SER A 8 -59.11 -22.43 38.85
CA SER A 8 -58.69 -23.74 38.35
C SER A 8 -59.79 -24.44 37.56
N ALA A 9 -59.40 -25.25 36.57
CA ALA A 9 -60.18 -26.39 36.10
C ALA A 9 -59.26 -27.60 35.86
N ALA A 10 -59.85 -28.79 36.04
CA ALA A 10 -59.24 -30.06 36.44
C ALA A 10 -58.19 -30.68 35.49
N VAL A 11 -57.28 -31.43 36.13
CA VAL A 11 -56.23 -32.28 35.55
C VAL A 11 -56.82 -33.64 35.17
N VAL A 12 -56.56 -34.09 33.94
CA VAL A 12 -56.63 -35.51 33.56
C VAL A 12 -55.23 -35.93 33.14
N THR A 13 -54.60 -36.80 33.92
CA THR A 13 -53.27 -37.34 33.68
C THR A 13 -53.31 -38.46 32.64
N SER A 14 -52.48 -38.35 31.61
CA SER A 14 -52.07 -39.47 30.75
C SER A 14 -50.54 -39.41 30.58
N PRO A 15 -49.82 -40.54 30.66
CA PRO A 15 -48.37 -40.55 30.85
C PRO A 15 -47.61 -40.12 29.58
N ALA A 16 -46.50 -39.42 29.82
CA ALA A 16 -45.58 -38.92 28.81
C ALA A 16 -44.86 -40.05 28.07
N GLN A 17 -44.82 -39.98 26.73
CA GLN A 17 -43.95 -40.81 25.91
C GLN A 17 -42.75 -39.97 25.47
N ALA A 18 -41.60 -40.26 26.08
CA ALA A 18 -40.31 -39.74 25.67
C ALA A 18 -39.87 -40.46 24.39
N THR A 19 -39.76 -39.75 23.27
CA THR A 19 -39.13 -40.29 22.06
C THR A 19 -37.62 -40.24 22.24
N MET A 20 -37.05 -41.37 22.64
CA MET A 20 -35.60 -41.58 22.72
C MET A 20 -35.04 -41.61 21.29
N VAL A 21 -34.23 -40.60 20.92
CA VAL A 21 -33.42 -40.64 19.70
C VAL A 21 -32.25 -41.61 19.94
N ALA A 22 -32.10 -42.58 19.06
CA ALA A 22 -31.09 -43.62 19.15
C ALA A 22 -29.65 -43.05 19.07
N PRO A 23 -28.67 -43.67 19.76
CA PRO A 23 -27.27 -43.25 19.69
C PRO A 23 -26.70 -43.50 18.28
N PHE A 24 -25.98 -42.50 17.76
CA PHE A 24 -25.26 -42.57 16.48
C PHE A 24 -24.17 -43.65 16.55
N THR A 25 -24.46 -44.83 16.01
CA THR A 25 -23.48 -45.90 15.83
C THR A 25 -22.58 -45.54 14.64
N GLY A 26 -21.30 -45.30 14.91
CA GLY A 26 -20.31 -44.88 13.92
C GLY A 26 -20.24 -45.76 12.67
N LEU A 27 -19.94 -45.14 11.53
CA LEU A 27 -19.60 -45.84 10.29
C LEU A 27 -18.38 -46.74 10.54
N LYS A 28 -18.60 -48.06 10.48
CA LYS A 28 -17.52 -49.05 10.39
C LYS A 28 -16.94 -49.00 8.98
N SER A 29 -15.64 -48.73 8.86
CA SER A 29 -14.88 -48.96 7.61
C SER A 29 -14.91 -50.44 7.25
N SER A 30 -15.69 -50.82 6.25
CA SER A 30 -15.57 -52.12 5.59
C SER A 30 -14.71 -51.98 4.34
N SER A 31 -13.39 -52.19 4.47
CA SER A 31 -12.53 -52.46 3.32
C SER A 31 -12.77 -53.90 2.86
N ALA A 32 -13.65 -54.10 1.88
CA ALA A 32 -13.83 -55.38 1.20
C ALA A 32 -13.44 -55.20 -0.27
N PHE A 33 -12.23 -55.64 -0.63
CA PHE A 33 -11.83 -55.78 -2.02
C PHE A 33 -12.38 -57.10 -2.58
N PRO A 34 -13.06 -57.12 -3.73
CA PRO A 34 -13.36 -58.37 -4.41
C PRO A 34 -12.08 -58.94 -5.02
N VAL A 35 -11.59 -60.05 -4.46
CA VAL A 35 -10.50 -60.83 -5.06
C VAL A 35 -11.07 -61.64 -6.22
N THR A 36 -10.83 -61.18 -7.45
CA THR A 36 -10.81 -62.05 -8.64
C THR A 36 -9.40 -62.01 -9.21
N ARG A 37 -8.63 -63.09 -9.00
CA ARG A 37 -7.33 -63.28 -9.66
C ARG A 37 -7.58 -63.52 -11.15
N LYS A 38 -7.28 -62.53 -11.99
CA LYS A 38 -6.90 -62.75 -13.39
C LYS A 38 -5.42 -62.41 -13.53
N ALA A 39 -4.62 -63.41 -13.87
CA ALA A 39 -3.25 -63.21 -14.31
C ALA A 39 -3.28 -62.74 -15.77
N ASN A 40 -2.89 -61.50 -16.02
CA ASN A 40 -2.42 -61.06 -17.32
C ASN A 40 -1.56 -59.81 -17.11
N ASN A 41 -0.26 -59.97 -17.37
CA ASN A 41 0.74 -58.90 -17.34
C ASN A 41 0.65 -58.12 -18.66
N ASP A 42 -0.12 -57.03 -18.69
CA ASP A 42 0.06 -55.98 -19.70
C ASP A 42 -0.52 -54.65 -19.21
N ILE A 43 0.36 -53.75 -18.73
CA ILE A 43 0.04 -52.46 -18.11
C ILE A 43 0.25 -51.34 -19.15
N THR A 44 -0.50 -51.36 -20.24
CA THR A 44 -0.37 -50.33 -21.30
C THR A 44 -1.67 -49.62 -21.69
N SER A 45 -2.79 -49.87 -21.00
CA SER A 45 -3.98 -49.03 -21.14
C SER A 45 -4.29 -48.28 -19.84
N ILE A 46 -3.80 -47.05 -19.79
CA ILE A 46 -4.16 -46.08 -18.76
C ILE A 46 -5.67 -45.82 -18.90
N VAL A 47 -6.44 -46.08 -17.84
CA VAL A 47 -7.83 -45.62 -17.73
C VAL A 47 -7.81 -44.10 -17.68
N SER A 48 -8.10 -43.47 -18.81
CA SER A 48 -8.31 -42.02 -18.88
C SER A 48 -9.69 -41.70 -18.32
N ASN A 49 -9.75 -41.11 -17.13
CA ASN A 49 -10.90 -40.29 -16.75
C ASN A 49 -10.85 -39.01 -17.62
N GLY A 50 -11.26 -39.18 -18.88
CA GLY A 50 -11.34 -38.14 -19.89
C GLY A 50 -12.43 -37.13 -19.53
N GLY A 51 -12.08 -36.16 -18.72
CA GLY A 51 -12.95 -35.03 -18.40
C GLY A 51 -12.42 -34.25 -17.21
N ARG A 52 -11.49 -33.32 -17.44
CA ARG A 52 -11.22 -32.25 -16.45
C ARG A 52 -12.46 -31.36 -16.43
N VAL A 53 -13.45 -31.69 -15.61
CA VAL A 53 -14.55 -30.78 -15.32
C VAL A 53 -13.95 -29.70 -14.42
N SER A 54 -13.56 -28.55 -14.99
CA SER A 54 -13.18 -27.38 -14.20
C SER A 54 -14.46 -26.80 -13.58
N CYS A 55 -14.83 -27.31 -12.42
CA CYS A 55 -16.04 -26.91 -11.70
C CYS A 55 -15.86 -25.67 -10.82
N MET A 56 -14.65 -25.11 -10.77
CA MET A 56 -14.32 -23.90 -10.01
C MET A 56 -13.48 -22.96 -10.86
N GLN A 57 -13.97 -21.74 -11.05
CA GLN A 57 -13.23 -20.66 -11.69
C GLN A 57 -12.53 -19.82 -10.61
N VAL A 58 -11.28 -19.44 -10.87
CA VAL A 58 -10.52 -18.55 -9.98
C VAL A 58 -10.61 -17.14 -10.52
N TRP A 59 -10.94 -16.18 -9.66
CA TRP A 59 -10.98 -14.78 -10.04
C TRP A 59 -9.57 -14.28 -10.41
N PRO A 60 -9.38 -13.60 -11.57
CA PRO A 60 -8.07 -13.10 -11.94
C PRO A 60 -7.57 -12.02 -10.97
N PRO A 61 -6.41 -12.21 -10.30
CA PRO A 61 -5.88 -11.22 -9.36
C PRO A 61 -5.17 -10.04 -10.07
N ILE A 62 -4.92 -10.16 -11.38
CA ILE A 62 -4.15 -9.19 -12.18
C ILE A 62 -4.91 -8.92 -13.49
N GLY A 63 -4.80 -7.70 -14.02
CA GLY A 63 -5.37 -7.33 -15.33
C GLY A 63 -6.89 -7.12 -15.35
N LYS A 64 -7.55 -7.10 -14.18
CA LYS A 64 -8.99 -6.84 -14.01
C LYS A 64 -9.24 -5.67 -13.06
N LYS A 65 -8.59 -4.52 -13.30
CA LYS A 65 -8.92 -3.27 -12.59
C LYS A 65 -10.36 -2.84 -12.87
N LYS A 66 -10.95 -2.11 -11.93
CA LYS A 66 -12.36 -1.73 -11.92
C LYS A 66 -12.50 -0.23 -11.65
N PHE A 67 -13.63 0.32 -12.09
CA PHE A 67 -13.96 1.74 -12.08
C PHE A 67 -15.31 1.94 -11.38
N GLU A 68 -15.42 1.42 -10.15
CA GLU A 68 -16.63 1.50 -9.32
C GLU A 68 -17.89 0.92 -10.00
N THR A 69 -19.05 1.59 -9.84
CA THR A 69 -20.36 1.14 -10.29
C THR A 69 -20.37 0.84 -11.80
N LEU A 70 -21.05 -0.23 -12.20
CA LEU A 70 -21.15 -0.76 -13.58
C LEU A 70 -19.88 -1.39 -14.16
N SER A 71 -18.68 -1.14 -13.62
CA SER A 71 -17.41 -1.64 -14.19
C SER A 71 -17.18 -3.16 -14.11
N TYR A 72 -18.04 -3.90 -13.40
CA TYR A 72 -18.03 -5.37 -13.37
C TYR A 72 -18.86 -6.01 -14.49
N LEU A 73 -19.72 -5.23 -15.15
CA LEU A 73 -20.53 -5.66 -16.27
C LEU A 73 -19.71 -5.64 -17.58
N PRO A 74 -20.24 -6.22 -18.67
CA PRO A 74 -19.73 -5.94 -20.01
C PRO A 74 -19.78 -4.44 -20.33
N ASP A 75 -18.96 -4.01 -21.28
CA ASP A 75 -18.94 -2.62 -21.73
C ASP A 75 -20.33 -2.20 -22.24
N LEU A 76 -20.81 -1.06 -21.73
CA LEU A 76 -22.13 -0.55 -22.09
C LEU A 76 -22.15 -0.11 -23.55
N THR A 77 -23.20 -0.49 -24.26
CA THR A 77 -23.51 0.07 -25.58
C THR A 77 -23.97 1.52 -25.45
N GLU A 78 -23.89 2.30 -26.53
CA GLU A 78 -24.37 3.70 -26.53
C GLU A 78 -25.84 3.82 -26.09
N VAL A 79 -26.67 2.83 -26.45
CA VAL A 79 -28.09 2.78 -26.07
C VAL A 79 -28.25 2.54 -24.57
N GLU A 80 -27.42 1.68 -23.97
CA GLU A 80 -27.45 1.42 -22.52
C GLU A 80 -26.93 2.62 -21.74
N LEU A 81 -25.85 3.26 -22.21
CA LEU A 81 -25.34 4.49 -21.61
C LEU A 81 -26.41 5.60 -21.62
N GLY A 82 -27.14 5.75 -22.73
CA GLY A 82 -28.27 6.68 -22.83
C GLY A 82 -29.37 6.40 -21.80
N LYS A 83 -29.69 5.12 -21.54
CA LYS A 83 -30.67 4.73 -20.51
C LYS A 83 -30.23 5.08 -19.09
N GLU A 84 -28.94 4.95 -18.78
CA GLU A 84 -28.40 5.36 -17.47
C GLU A 84 -28.47 6.88 -17.29
N VAL A 85 -28.23 7.65 -18.36
CA VAL A 85 -28.45 9.10 -18.35
C VAL A 85 -29.94 9.42 -18.15
N ASP A 86 -30.84 8.75 -18.86
CA ASP A 86 -32.29 8.92 -18.70
C ASP A 86 -32.77 8.60 -17.27
N TYR A 87 -32.18 7.59 -16.63
CA TYR A 87 -32.45 7.26 -15.23
C TYR A 87 -32.09 8.43 -14.30
N LEU A 88 -30.93 9.06 -14.52
CA LEU A 88 -30.48 10.23 -13.76
C LEU A 88 -31.46 11.42 -13.91
N LEU A 89 -31.90 11.69 -15.14
CA LEU A 89 -32.86 12.75 -15.46
C LEU A 89 -34.25 12.49 -14.85
N ARG A 90 -34.72 11.23 -14.88
CA ARG A 90 -36.01 10.84 -14.27
C ARG A 90 -36.05 11.10 -12.77
N ASN A 91 -34.90 10.95 -12.10
CA ASN A 91 -34.74 11.24 -10.68
C ASN A 91 -34.48 12.72 -10.36
N LYS A 92 -34.51 13.60 -11.38
CA LYS A 92 -34.21 15.03 -11.27
C LYS A 92 -32.80 15.32 -10.75
N TRP A 93 -31.85 14.44 -11.02
CA TRP A 93 -30.43 14.68 -10.74
C TRP A 93 -29.80 15.44 -11.91
N ILE A 94 -28.70 16.16 -11.64
CA ILE A 94 -27.97 16.93 -12.66
C ILE A 94 -26.73 16.11 -13.03
N PRO A 95 -26.59 15.66 -14.30
CA PRO A 95 -25.42 14.90 -14.73
C PRO A 95 -24.18 15.81 -14.83
N CYS A 96 -23.01 15.26 -14.52
CA CYS A 96 -21.71 15.91 -14.70
C CYS A 96 -20.76 14.95 -15.44
N VAL A 97 -19.88 15.48 -16.29
CA VAL A 97 -18.85 14.71 -16.98
C VAL A 97 -17.49 15.07 -16.40
N GLU A 98 -16.76 14.05 -15.96
CA GLU A 98 -15.39 14.16 -15.49
C GLU A 98 -14.49 13.31 -16.39
N PHE A 99 -13.30 13.81 -16.73
CA PHE A 99 -12.30 13.08 -17.49
C PHE A 99 -10.90 13.38 -16.96
N GLU A 100 -10.00 12.40 -17.06
CA GLU A 100 -8.60 12.51 -16.63
C GLU A 100 -7.71 12.07 -17.80
N LEU A 101 -6.90 12.98 -18.36
CA LEU A 101 -5.97 12.67 -19.45
C LEU A 101 -4.60 12.19 -18.93
N GLU A 102 -4.22 12.58 -17.72
CA GLU A 102 -2.94 12.26 -17.11
C GLU A 102 -3.13 11.89 -15.65
N VAL A 103 -3.18 10.59 -15.37
CA VAL A 103 -3.19 10.10 -13.99
C VAL A 103 -1.81 10.38 -13.37
N TRP A 104 -1.75 11.11 -12.26
CA TRP A 104 -0.51 11.25 -11.49
C TRP A 104 0.07 9.87 -11.20
N PRO A 105 1.31 9.56 -11.63
CA PRO A 105 1.81 8.20 -11.54
C PRO A 105 1.85 7.72 -10.08
N PRO A 106 1.16 6.62 -9.73
CA PRO A 106 1.08 6.16 -8.34
C PRO A 106 2.37 5.47 -7.88
N ILE A 107 3.29 5.16 -8.80
CA ILE A 107 4.53 4.40 -8.57
C ILE A 107 5.70 5.22 -9.11
N GLY A 108 6.88 5.10 -8.48
CA GLY A 108 8.13 5.73 -8.97
C GLY A 108 8.20 7.24 -8.73
N LYS A 109 7.27 7.84 -7.98
CA LYS A 109 7.20 9.30 -7.76
C LYS A 109 7.49 9.71 -6.31
N LYS A 110 8.37 9.01 -5.61
CA LYS A 110 8.84 9.45 -4.28
C LYS A 110 9.42 10.87 -4.34
N LYS A 111 9.25 11.62 -3.25
CA LYS A 111 9.61 13.04 -3.11
C LYS A 111 10.47 13.23 -1.86
N PHE A 112 11.18 14.35 -1.80
CA PHE A 112 12.20 14.66 -0.79
C PHE A 112 11.94 16.03 -0.15
N GLU A 113 10.69 16.30 0.21
CA GLU A 113 10.27 17.57 0.83
C GLU A 113 10.52 18.79 -0.08
N THR A 114 10.97 19.91 0.49
CA THR A 114 11.14 21.21 -0.16
C THR A 114 11.92 21.09 -1.47
N LEU A 115 11.45 21.80 -2.51
CA LEU A 115 12.00 21.84 -3.87
C LEU A 115 11.88 20.53 -4.68
N SER A 116 11.53 19.39 -4.07
CA SER A 116 11.52 18.10 -4.78
C SER A 116 10.39 17.87 -5.80
N TYR A 117 9.44 18.81 -5.88
CA TYR A 117 8.40 18.85 -6.93
C TYR A 117 8.81 19.69 -8.15
N LEU A 118 9.88 20.48 -8.02
CA LEU A 118 10.45 21.22 -9.13
C LEU A 118 11.30 20.27 -10.01
N PRO A 119 11.64 20.69 -11.24
CA PRO A 119 12.70 20.03 -12.00
C PRO A 119 13.99 19.90 -11.18
N ASP A 120 14.81 18.89 -11.49
CA ASP A 120 16.08 18.69 -10.80
C ASP A 120 16.95 19.95 -10.92
N LEU A 121 17.42 20.45 -9.78
CA LEU A 121 18.21 21.67 -9.71
C LEU A 121 19.58 21.45 -10.35
N THR A 122 19.99 22.39 -11.19
CA THR A 122 21.36 22.46 -11.70
C THR A 122 22.32 22.85 -10.57
N GLU A 123 23.62 22.56 -10.72
CA GLU A 123 24.63 22.95 -9.71
C GLU A 123 24.66 24.47 -9.44
N VAL A 124 24.33 25.27 -10.47
CA VAL A 124 24.24 26.73 -10.36
C VAL A 124 23.03 27.15 -9.51
N GLU A 125 21.88 26.49 -9.68
CA GLU A 125 20.70 26.74 -8.86
C GLU A 125 20.89 26.26 -7.43
N LEU A 126 21.54 25.11 -7.25
CA LEU A 126 21.92 24.60 -5.94
C LEU A 126 22.82 25.61 -5.20
N GLY A 127 23.80 26.18 -5.90
CA GLY A 127 24.65 27.25 -5.37
C GLY A 127 23.86 28.48 -4.92
N LYS A 128 22.84 28.90 -5.68
CA LYS A 128 21.97 30.04 -5.31
C LYS A 128 21.15 29.77 -4.05
N GLU A 129 20.67 28.54 -3.85
CA GLU A 129 19.96 28.16 -2.62
C GLU A 129 20.92 28.18 -1.40
N VAL A 130 22.17 27.76 -1.60
CA VAL A 130 23.21 27.90 -0.56
C VAL A 130 23.55 29.37 -0.30
N ASP A 131 23.64 30.21 -1.34
CA ASP A 131 23.85 31.65 -1.16
C ASP A 131 22.69 32.30 -0.38
N TYR A 132 21.46 31.85 -0.61
CA TYR A 132 20.30 32.27 0.19
C TYR A 132 20.46 31.86 1.66
N LEU A 133 20.85 30.61 1.94
CA LEU A 133 21.15 30.14 3.29
C LEU A 133 22.21 31.02 3.97
N LEU A 134 23.30 31.31 3.28
CA LEU A 134 24.41 32.13 3.81
C LEU A 134 24.01 33.60 4.04
N ARG A 135 23.21 34.19 3.15
CA ARG A 135 22.68 35.56 3.31
C ARG A 135 21.80 35.70 4.56
N ASN A 136 21.10 34.64 4.94
CA ASN A 136 20.31 34.60 6.17
C ASN A 136 21.15 34.32 7.44
N LYS A 137 22.48 34.19 7.30
CA LYS A 137 23.41 33.87 8.40
C LYS A 137 23.13 32.52 9.05
N TRP A 138 22.55 31.58 8.31
CA TRP A 138 22.35 30.22 8.78
C TRP A 138 23.62 29.40 8.56
N ILE A 139 23.80 28.36 9.37
CA ILE A 139 24.99 27.51 9.36
C ILE A 139 24.68 26.30 8.47
N PRO A 140 25.34 26.14 7.31
CA PRO A 140 25.11 25.01 6.43
C PRO A 140 25.71 23.73 6.99
N CYS A 141 25.06 22.59 6.73
CA CYS A 141 25.54 21.26 7.04
C CYS A 141 25.09 20.30 5.93
N VAL A 142 25.86 19.24 5.71
CA VAL A 142 25.56 18.20 4.73
C VAL A 142 25.21 16.93 5.48
N GLU A 143 24.15 16.26 5.06
CA GLU A 143 23.75 14.95 5.57
C GLU A 143 23.57 13.95 4.44
N PHE A 144 23.86 12.69 4.71
CA PHE A 144 23.76 11.61 3.74
C PHE A 144 23.16 10.34 4.33
N GLU A 145 22.53 9.54 3.48
CA GLU A 145 21.89 8.28 3.86
C GLU A 145 22.05 7.22 2.76
N LEU A 146 22.43 6.01 3.15
CA LEU A 146 22.80 4.92 2.25
C LEU A 146 21.66 3.90 2.08
N GLU A 147 20.94 3.59 3.15
CA GLU A 147 19.98 2.49 3.19
C GLU A 147 18.55 3.02 3.16
N HIS A 148 18.23 3.95 4.06
CA HIS A 148 16.85 4.35 4.35
C HIS A 148 16.57 5.79 3.89
N GLY A 149 16.54 6.02 2.58
CA GLY A 149 16.26 7.35 1.99
C GLY A 149 14.87 7.94 2.32
N PHE A 150 13.98 7.18 2.96
CA PHE A 150 12.64 7.61 3.33
C PHE A 150 12.28 7.23 4.76
N VAL A 151 11.36 7.98 5.33
CA VAL A 151 10.79 7.72 6.65
C VAL A 151 10.06 6.37 6.67
N TYR A 152 10.25 5.61 7.75
CA TYR A 152 9.58 4.33 7.99
C TYR A 152 9.22 4.18 9.46
N ARG A 153 8.66 3.02 9.85
CA ARG A 153 8.30 2.69 11.24
C ARG A 153 8.64 1.24 11.53
N GLU A 154 9.64 1.04 12.38
CA GLU A 154 10.11 -0.25 12.86
C GLU A 154 10.08 -0.31 14.38
N HIS A 155 10.61 0.73 15.04
CA HIS A 155 10.84 0.72 16.50
C HIS A 155 9.72 1.39 17.31
N GLY A 156 8.74 1.99 16.65
CA GLY A 156 7.62 2.65 17.32
C GLY A 156 6.51 3.10 16.39
N SER A 157 5.30 3.22 16.94
CA SER A 157 4.10 3.63 16.20
C SER A 157 3.28 4.70 16.92
N THR A 158 3.82 5.29 17.99
CA THR A 158 3.18 6.37 18.74
C THR A 158 3.08 7.66 17.90
N PRO A 159 2.13 8.55 18.21
CA PRO A 159 2.03 9.85 17.54
C PRO A 159 3.35 10.62 17.61
N GLY A 160 3.83 11.12 16.46
CA GLY A 160 5.08 11.88 16.35
C GLY A 160 6.36 11.03 16.24
N TYR A 161 6.27 9.70 16.39
CA TYR A 161 7.41 8.82 16.20
C TYR A 161 7.50 8.29 14.77
N TYR A 162 8.69 8.40 14.19
CA TYR A 162 9.07 7.81 12.92
C TYR A 162 10.57 7.51 12.88
N ASP A 163 10.95 6.41 12.23
CA ASP A 163 12.33 6.03 11.91
C ASP A 163 12.76 6.67 10.58
N GLY A 164 14.07 6.75 10.32
CA GLY A 164 14.61 7.30 9.06
C GLY A 164 14.50 8.83 8.92
N ARG A 165 14.19 9.57 10.00
CA ARG A 165 14.21 11.06 10.00
C ARG A 165 15.64 11.61 10.01
N TYR A 166 16.49 11.03 10.86
CA TYR A 166 17.89 11.40 10.96
C TYR A 166 18.68 10.71 9.87
N TRP A 167 19.53 11.49 9.20
CA TRP A 167 20.54 11.00 8.27
C TRP A 167 21.92 11.18 8.91
N THR A 168 22.93 10.54 8.34
CA THR A 168 24.30 10.65 8.87
C THR A 168 24.90 12.00 8.50
N MET A 169 25.49 12.68 9.49
CA MET A 169 26.15 13.96 9.28
C MET A 169 27.46 13.77 8.50
N TRP A 170 27.67 14.56 7.45
CA TRP A 170 28.95 14.64 6.75
C TRP A 170 29.84 15.69 7.42
N LYS A 171 30.95 15.25 8.00
CA LYS A 171 31.87 16.07 8.80
C LYS A 171 31.12 16.83 9.91
N LEU A 172 31.12 18.15 9.88
CA LEU A 172 30.50 19.04 10.87
C LEU A 172 29.79 20.19 10.16
N PRO A 173 28.85 20.89 10.82
CA PRO A 173 28.30 22.14 10.29
C PRO A 173 29.43 23.14 9.98
N LEU A 174 29.34 23.79 8.82
CA LEU A 174 30.40 24.67 8.31
C LEU A 174 30.29 26.05 8.98
N PHE A 175 30.68 26.13 10.25
CA PHE A 175 30.66 27.37 11.02
C PHE A 175 31.55 28.45 10.38
N GLY A 176 31.00 29.65 10.21
CA GLY A 176 31.72 30.78 9.62
C GLY A 176 31.92 30.69 8.10
N CYS A 177 31.31 29.70 7.43
CA CYS A 177 31.31 29.64 5.97
C CYS A 177 30.62 30.88 5.38
N THR A 178 31.23 31.44 4.34
CA THR A 178 30.74 32.63 3.64
C THR A 178 30.67 32.43 2.12
N ASP A 179 31.05 31.25 1.63
CA ASP A 179 31.17 30.94 0.21
C ASP A 179 30.43 29.63 -0.09
N SER A 180 29.42 29.70 -0.97
CA SER A 180 28.62 28.54 -1.37
C SER A 180 29.45 27.48 -2.07
N ALA A 181 30.54 27.85 -2.75
CA ALA A 181 31.43 26.89 -3.40
C ALA A 181 32.06 25.91 -2.40
N GLN A 182 32.29 26.33 -1.14
CA GLN A 182 32.81 25.43 -0.10
C GLN A 182 31.77 24.36 0.26
N VAL A 183 30.50 24.73 0.40
CA VAL A 183 29.41 23.78 0.68
C VAL A 183 29.24 22.81 -0.48
N LEU A 184 29.25 23.32 -1.72
CA LEU A 184 29.13 22.48 -2.91
C LEU A 184 30.32 21.52 -3.05
N LYS A 185 31.53 21.96 -2.70
CA LYS A 185 32.71 21.09 -2.67
C LYS A 185 32.52 19.93 -1.69
N GLU A 186 32.00 20.19 -0.50
CA GLU A 186 31.69 19.13 0.48
C GLU A 186 30.65 18.14 -0.03
N VAL A 187 29.63 18.61 -0.77
CA VAL A 187 28.66 17.73 -1.42
C VAL A 187 29.33 16.84 -2.48
N GLN A 188 30.26 17.39 -3.28
CA GLN A 188 30.98 16.60 -4.29
C GLN A 188 31.95 15.59 -3.65
N GLU A 189 32.62 15.96 -2.56
CA GLU A 189 33.46 15.03 -1.79
C GLU A 189 32.60 13.89 -1.20
N CYS A 190 31.46 14.21 -0.58
CA CYS A 190 30.52 13.23 -0.05
C CYS A 190 29.97 12.30 -1.14
N LYS A 191 29.60 12.85 -2.30
CA LYS A 191 29.14 12.09 -3.48
C LYS A 191 30.22 11.17 -4.03
N THR A 192 31.48 11.60 -4.00
CA THR A 192 32.61 10.80 -4.50
C THR A 192 32.86 9.60 -3.59
N GLU A 193 32.81 9.81 -2.28
CA GLU A 193 32.98 8.75 -1.27
C GLU A 193 31.78 7.80 -1.23
N TYR A 194 30.57 8.36 -1.31
CA TYR A 194 29.29 7.63 -1.21
C TYR A 194 28.41 7.86 -2.44
N PRO A 195 28.75 7.31 -3.61
CA PRO A 195 28.02 7.53 -4.86
C PRO A 195 26.59 6.97 -4.84
N ASN A 196 26.31 6.03 -3.94
CA ASN A 196 25.01 5.39 -3.79
C ASN A 196 24.14 6.00 -2.67
N ALA A 197 24.60 7.08 -2.02
CA ALA A 197 23.83 7.77 -0.98
C ALA A 197 22.87 8.82 -1.55
N PHE A 198 21.80 9.08 -0.81
CA PHE A 198 21.08 10.35 -0.89
C PHE A 198 21.87 11.40 -0.12
N ILE A 199 21.97 12.62 -0.64
CA ILE A 199 22.67 13.72 0.03
C ILE A 199 21.77 14.94 0.05
N ARG A 200 21.59 15.54 1.22
CA ARG A 200 20.82 16.77 1.41
C ARG A 200 21.67 17.85 2.08
N ILE A 201 21.34 19.10 1.78
CA ILE A 201 21.89 20.27 2.46
C ILE A 201 20.85 20.75 3.46
N ILE A 202 21.31 21.07 4.66
CA ILE A 202 20.51 21.64 5.74
C ILE A 202 21.13 22.93 6.25
N GLY A 203 20.31 23.81 6.83
CA GLY A 203 20.80 25.07 7.41
C GLY A 203 20.16 25.36 8.76
N PHE A 204 21.01 25.67 9.74
CA PHE A 204 20.61 25.95 11.12
C PHE A 204 20.58 27.44 11.43
N ASP A 205 19.50 27.89 12.07
CA ASP A 205 19.44 29.19 12.73
C ASP A 205 19.76 28.97 14.21
N ASN A 206 20.93 29.45 14.64
CA ASN A 206 21.40 29.31 16.01
C ASN A 206 20.63 30.17 17.01
N ASN A 207 20.01 31.26 16.57
CA ASN A 207 19.22 32.14 17.45
C ASN A 207 17.88 31.48 17.79
N ARG A 208 17.23 30.90 16.77
CA ARG A 208 15.94 30.20 16.93
C ARG A 208 16.07 28.74 17.33
N GLN A 209 17.27 28.17 17.21
CA GLN A 209 17.56 26.74 17.44
C GLN A 209 16.72 25.81 16.56
N VAL A 210 16.52 26.21 15.30
CA VAL A 210 15.73 25.45 14.32
C VAL A 210 16.48 25.29 13.02
N GLN A 211 16.26 24.14 12.37
CA GLN A 211 16.63 23.95 10.99
C GLN A 211 15.65 24.75 10.11
N CYS A 212 16.15 25.75 9.41
CA CYS A 212 15.33 26.67 8.60
C CYS A 212 15.23 26.24 7.14
N ILE A 213 16.11 25.34 6.70
CA ILE A 213 16.14 24.87 5.32
C ILE A 213 16.61 23.41 5.25
N SER A 214 16.02 22.66 4.33
CA SER A 214 16.36 21.28 4.00
C SER A 214 15.94 21.02 2.57
N PHE A 215 16.89 20.67 1.70
CA PHE A 215 16.60 20.26 0.33
C PHE A 215 17.61 19.21 -0.14
N ILE A 216 17.16 18.34 -1.03
CA ILE A 216 18.00 17.30 -1.62
C ILE A 216 19.01 17.93 -2.59
N ALA A 217 20.28 17.51 -2.50
CA ALA A 217 21.37 17.98 -3.35
C ALA A 217 21.84 16.89 -4.33
N TYR A 218 21.72 15.62 -3.95
CA TYR A 218 22.06 14.49 -4.82
C TYR A 218 21.18 13.27 -4.52
N LYS A 219 20.86 12.53 -5.58
CA LYS A 219 20.10 11.27 -5.54
C LYS A 219 20.97 10.20 -6.22
N PRO A 220 21.03 8.97 -5.67
CA PRO A 220 21.83 7.91 -6.26
C PRO A 220 21.24 7.44 -7.61
N PRO A 221 22.05 6.89 -8.52
CA PRO A 221 21.60 6.44 -9.84
C PRO A 221 20.50 5.38 -9.79
N SER A 222 20.51 4.54 -8.74
CA SER A 222 19.48 3.53 -8.48
C SER A 222 18.09 4.12 -8.28
N PHE A 223 18.00 5.38 -7.86
CA PHE A 223 16.74 6.09 -7.67
C PHE A 223 16.31 6.88 -8.91
N THR A 224 17.26 7.46 -9.64
CA THR A 224 16.96 8.28 -10.84
C THR A 224 16.72 7.46 -12.10
N GLY A 225 17.15 6.19 -12.13
CA GLY A 225 17.02 5.29 -13.28
C GLY A 225 15.78 4.37 -13.27
N ALA A 226 14.83 4.59 -12.37
CA ALA A 226 13.60 3.79 -12.23
C ALA A 226 12.34 4.55 -12.68
#